data_AF-A0A1F1ZNH0-F1
#
_entry.id   AF-A0A1F1ZNH0-F1
#
_cell.length_a   1.000
_cell.length_b   1.000
_cell.length_c   1.000
_cell.angle_alpha   90.00
_cell.angle_beta   90.00
_cell.angle_gamma   90.00
#
_symmetry.space_group_name_H-M   'P 1'
#
loop_
_entity.id
_entity.type
_entity.pdbx_description
1 polymer ?
#
loop_
_entity_poly.entity_id
_entity_poly.type
_entity_poly.pdbx_seq_one_letter_code
_entity_poly.pdbx_strand_id
1 'polypeptide(L)'
;MESSFATLKNDQLYSQVFASIEHVTQWVAEWVEFYNTRRHHPGLANFTPQSVLDGTWAVRNKYKQARFECNPTRYRHRRPVVAIPDAKVYFNTVNSPGDISNQTSLDMVATR
;
A
#
# COMPACT_ATOMS: atom_id res chain seq x y z
N MET A 1 -7.76 14.13 -3.11
CA MET A 1 -7.19 13.16 -2.13
C MET A 1 -8.34 12.32 -1.58
N GLU A 2 -8.91 11.41 -2.38
CA GLU A 2 -10.20 10.73 -2.06
C GLU A 2 -10.09 9.19 -2.00
N SER A 3 -9.10 8.59 -2.67
CA SER A 3 -9.00 7.12 -2.79
C SER A 3 -8.66 6.40 -1.48
N SER A 4 -7.73 6.93 -0.68
CA SER A 4 -7.30 6.27 0.57
C SER A 4 -8.38 6.29 1.65
N PHE A 5 -9.11 7.41 1.76
CA PHE A 5 -10.20 7.55 2.72
C PHE A 5 -11.40 6.67 2.34
N ALA A 6 -11.75 6.63 1.05
CA ALA A 6 -12.75 5.70 0.54
C ALA A 6 -12.35 4.23 0.78
N THR A 7 -11.07 3.90 0.64
CA THR A 7 -10.56 2.54 0.90
C THR A 7 -10.69 2.15 2.37
N LEU A 8 -10.41 3.07 3.29
CA LEU A 8 -10.55 2.88 4.73
C LEU A 8 -12.02 2.69 5.12
N LYS A 9 -12.93 3.53 4.61
CA LYS A 9 -14.36 3.48 4.94
C LYS A 9 -15.04 2.21 4.42
N ASN A 10 -14.58 1.70 3.27
CA ASN A 10 -15.11 0.47 2.66
C ASN A 10 -14.36 -0.78 3.13
N ASP A 11 -13.45 -0.68 4.09
CA ASP A 11 -12.79 -1.84 4.67
C ASP A 11 -13.78 -2.66 5.52
N GLN A 12 -13.69 -3.98 5.45
CA GLN A 12 -14.55 -4.87 6.21
C GLN A 12 -14.39 -4.70 7.73
N LEU A 13 -13.23 -4.23 8.19
CA LEU A 13 -12.93 -3.99 9.60
C LEU A 13 -13.32 -2.59 10.07
N TYR A 14 -13.90 -1.76 9.20
CA TYR A 14 -14.30 -0.39 9.53
C TYR A 14 -15.36 -0.36 10.64
N SER A 15 -15.02 0.23 11.78
CA SER A 15 -16.01 0.44 12.85
C SER A 15 -16.96 1.57 12.48
N GLN A 16 -18.25 1.27 12.45
CA GLN A 16 -19.29 2.28 12.16
C GLN A 16 -19.49 3.26 13.33
N VAL A 17 -19.07 2.90 14.55
CA VAL A 17 -19.25 3.71 15.76
C VAL A 17 -17.96 3.72 16.58
N PHE A 18 -17.55 4.90 17.03
CA PHE A 18 -16.41 5.08 17.94
C PHE A 18 -16.88 5.69 19.26
N ALA A 19 -16.26 5.24 20.35
CA ALA A 19 -16.62 5.65 21.71
C ALA A 19 -16.00 7.00 22.12
N SER A 20 -14.84 7.34 21.54
CA SER A 20 -14.12 8.61 21.79
C SER A 20 -13.15 8.92 20.64
N ILE A 21 -12.55 10.12 20.69
CA ILE A 21 -11.52 10.56 19.74
C ILE A 21 -10.25 9.70 19.87
N GLU A 22 -9.91 9.32 21.09
CA GLU A 22 -8.76 8.45 21.38
C GLU A 22 -8.98 7.06 20.75
N HIS A 23 -10.20 6.52 20.86
CA HIS A 23 -10.54 5.23 20.27
C HIS A 23 -10.43 5.27 18.73
N VAL A 24 -10.97 6.29 18.05
CA VAL A 24 -10.81 6.38 16.59
C VAL A 24 -9.36 6.57 16.17
N THR A 25 -8.57 7.33 16.94
CA THR A 25 -7.15 7.56 16.65
C THR A 25 -6.36 6.26 16.71
N GLN A 26 -6.57 5.47 17.77
CA GLN A 26 -5.95 4.16 17.93
C GLN A 26 -6.37 3.20 16.82
N TRP A 27 -7.67 3.15 16.51
CA TRP A 27 -8.19 2.28 15.46
C TRP A 27 -7.62 2.63 14.08
N VAL A 28 -7.52 3.91 13.74
CA VAL A 28 -6.93 4.35 12.46
C VAL A 28 -5.44 3.99 12.41
N ALA A 29 -4.69 4.16 13.51
CA ALA A 29 -3.28 3.79 13.56
C ALA A 29 -3.07 2.28 13.30
N GLU A 30 -3.88 1.44 13.94
CA GLU A 30 -3.86 -0.01 13.73
C GLU A 30 -4.25 -0.39 12.29
N TRP A 31 -5.24 0.28 11.72
CA TRP A 31 -5.66 0.03 10.35
C TRP A 31 -4.57 0.42 9.34
N VAL A 32 -3.90 1.55 9.52
CA VAL A 32 -2.80 1.99 8.64
C VAL A 32 -1.63 1.00 8.69
N GLU A 33 -1.27 0.52 9.89
CA GLU A 33 -0.26 -0.52 10.06
C GLU A 33 -0.65 -1.80 9.31
N PHE A 34 -1.88 -2.29 9.51
CA PHE A 34 -2.41 -3.44 8.79
C PHE A 34 -2.39 -3.26 7.27
N TYR A 35 -2.83 -2.11 6.78
CA TYR A 35 -2.88 -1.77 5.35
C TYR A 35 -1.49 -1.85 4.70
N ASN A 36 -0.47 -1.35 5.40
CA ASN A 36 0.90 -1.27 4.91
C ASN A 36 1.68 -2.57 5.04
N THR A 37 1.49 -3.33 6.13
CA THR A 37 2.36 -4.47 6.43
C THR A 37 1.73 -5.83 6.19
N ARG A 38 0.40 -5.93 6.21
CA ARG A 38 -0.31 -7.23 6.15
C ARG A 38 -1.27 -7.36 4.97
N ARG A 39 -1.94 -6.28 4.55
CA ARG A 39 -2.90 -6.33 3.44
C ARG A 39 -2.19 -6.45 2.10
N HIS A 40 -2.55 -7.47 1.32
CA HIS A 40 -2.08 -7.63 -0.05
C HIS A 40 -2.98 -6.90 -1.04
N HIS A 41 -2.37 -6.14 -1.96
CA HIS A 41 -3.11 -5.26 -2.86
C HIS A 41 -3.02 -5.76 -4.30
N PRO A 42 -4.15 -6.02 -4.98
CA PRO A 42 -4.14 -6.45 -6.38
C PRO A 42 -3.42 -5.46 -7.32
N GLY A 43 -3.57 -4.16 -7.05
CA GLY A 43 -2.89 -3.08 -7.79
C GLY A 43 -1.37 -3.03 -7.56
N LEU A 44 -0.85 -3.73 -6.55
CA LEU A 44 0.58 -3.87 -6.27
C LEU A 44 1.04 -5.32 -6.52
N ALA A 45 0.53 -5.98 -7.56
CA ALA A 45 0.88 -7.37 -7.86
C ALA A 45 0.67 -8.36 -6.70
N ASN A 46 -0.29 -8.06 -5.82
CA ASN A 46 -0.56 -8.80 -4.58
C ASN A 46 0.59 -8.75 -3.54
N PHE A 47 1.36 -7.66 -3.54
CA PHE A 47 2.32 -7.29 -2.51
C PHE A 47 1.72 -6.32 -1.48
N THR A 48 2.39 -6.17 -0.34
CA THR A 48 2.05 -5.14 0.64
C THR A 48 2.83 -3.85 0.29
N PRO A 49 2.30 -2.65 0.62
CA PRO A 49 3.01 -1.40 0.38
C PRO A 49 4.40 -1.40 1.01
N GLN A 50 4.53 -1.90 2.24
CA GLN A 50 5.82 -2.03 2.92
C GLN A 50 6.80 -2.92 2.14
N SER A 51 6.33 -4.05 1.61
CA SER A 51 7.21 -4.96 0.87
C SER A 51 7.70 -4.39 -0.46
N VAL A 52 6.92 -3.48 -1.06
CA VAL A 52 7.32 -2.73 -2.26
C VAL A 52 8.35 -1.67 -1.90
N LEU A 53 8.08 -0.89 -0.83
CA LEU A 53 8.97 0.16 -0.33
C LEU A 53 10.37 -0.38 0.00
N ASP A 54 10.45 -1.45 0.77
CA ASP A 54 11.73 -1.99 1.26
C ASP A 54 12.36 -3.01 0.29
N GLY A 55 11.73 -3.25 -0.87
CA GLY A 55 12.23 -4.18 -1.89
C GLY A 55 12.13 -5.67 -1.53
N THR A 56 11.60 -6.04 -0.36
CA THR A 56 11.49 -7.43 0.10
C THR A 56 10.56 -8.28 -0.77
N TRP A 57 9.71 -7.65 -1.58
CA TRP A 57 8.89 -8.31 -2.60
C TRP A 57 9.72 -9.20 -3.56
N ALA A 58 10.98 -8.83 -3.83
CA ALA A 58 11.87 -9.58 -4.72
C ALA A 58 12.23 -10.96 -4.15
N VAL A 59 12.35 -11.08 -2.83
CA VAL A 59 12.62 -12.37 -2.15
C VAL A 59 11.41 -13.29 -2.29
N ARG A 60 10.20 -12.77 -2.07
CA ARG A 60 8.95 -13.52 -2.27
C ARG A 60 8.78 -13.95 -3.73
N ASN A 61 9.19 -13.12 -4.68
CA ASN A 61 9.20 -13.46 -6.10
C ASN A 61 10.08 -14.70 -6.38
N LYS A 62 11.33 -14.70 -5.87
CA LYS A 62 12.24 -15.84 -5.99
C LYS A 62 11.62 -17.14 -5.47
N TYR A 63 10.94 -17.11 -4.33
CA TYR A 63 10.26 -18.28 -3.79
C TYR A 63 9.12 -18.80 -4.68
N LYS A 64 8.31 -17.91 -5.28
CA LYS A 64 7.26 -18.32 -6.23
C LYS A 64 7.86 -18.98 -7.47
N GLN A 65 8.98 -18.44 -7.95
CA GLN A 65 9.68 -18.96 -9.11
C GLN A 65 10.31 -20.33 -8.83
N ALA A 66 10.97 -20.51 -7.69
CA ALA A 66 11.50 -21.81 -7.25
C ALA A 66 10.39 -22.87 -7.08
N ARG A 67 9.23 -22.51 -6.51
CA ARG A 67 8.09 -23.44 -6.40
C ARG A 67 7.55 -23.88 -7.76
N PHE A 68 7.55 -23.00 -8.75
CA PHE A 68 7.21 -23.36 -10.12
C PHE A 68 8.22 -24.36 -10.69
N GLU A 69 9.51 -24.11 -10.50
CA GLU A 69 10.58 -25.00 -10.98
C GLU A 69 10.50 -26.40 -10.35
N CYS A 70 10.18 -26.50 -9.06
CA CYS A 70 10.03 -27.79 -8.38
C CYS A 70 8.78 -28.58 -8.81
N ASN A 71 7.71 -27.90 -9.23
CA ASN A 71 6.49 -28.58 -9.67
C ASN A 71 5.76 -27.79 -10.77
N PRO A 72 6.25 -27.86 -12.02
CA PRO A 72 5.66 -27.10 -13.12
C PRO A 72 4.24 -27.57 -13.47
N THR A 73 3.95 -28.86 -13.31
CA THR A 73 2.65 -29.47 -13.68
C THR A 73 1.49 -29.00 -12.79
N ARG A 74 1.78 -28.51 -11.58
CA ARG A 74 0.80 -27.81 -10.74
C ARG A 74 0.25 -26.55 -11.41
N TYR A 75 1.01 -25.92 -12.29
CA TYR A 75 0.67 -24.68 -12.97
C TYR A 75 0.14 -24.98 -14.38
N ARG A 76 -1.08 -25.54 -14.43
CA ARG A 76 -1.73 -26.06 -15.65
C ARG A 76 -1.75 -25.12 -16.86
N HIS A 77 -1.79 -23.81 -16.65
CA HIS A 77 -2.07 -22.86 -17.73
C HIS A 77 -0.93 -21.89 -18.01
N ARG A 78 -0.19 -21.42 -16.99
CA ARG A 78 0.93 -20.49 -17.16
C ARG A 78 1.94 -20.57 -16.02
N ARG A 79 3.19 -20.28 -16.36
CA ARG A 79 4.24 -19.93 -15.38
C ARG A 79 3.76 -18.73 -14.54
N PRO A 80 3.99 -18.72 -13.22
CA PRO A 80 3.74 -17.54 -12.40
C PRO A 80 4.60 -16.39 -12.91
N VAL A 81 3.97 -15.39 -13.53
CA VAL A 81 4.62 -14.10 -13.79
C VAL A 81 4.38 -13.26 -12.55
N VAL A 82 5.45 -12.93 -11.84
CA VAL A 82 5.35 -11.97 -10.74
C VAL A 82 5.52 -10.59 -11.34
N ALA A 83 4.42 -9.83 -11.34
CA ALA A 83 4.46 -8.44 -11.78
C ALA A 83 5.42 -7.64 -10.89
N ILE A 84 6.29 -6.88 -11.55
CA ILE A 84 7.23 -5.98 -10.90
C ILE A 84 6.42 -4.73 -10.53
N PRO A 85 6.43 -4.28 -9.27
CA PRO A 85 5.80 -3.02 -8.92
C PRO A 85 6.46 -1.87 -9.70
N ASP A 86 5.66 -0.88 -10.09
CA ASP A 86 6.14 0.27 -10.83
C ASP A 86 7.26 0.99 -10.06
N ALA A 87 8.35 1.30 -10.76
CA ALA A 87 9.52 1.94 -10.15
C ALA A 87 9.27 3.38 -9.71
N LYS A 88 8.19 4.01 -10.21
CA LYS A 88 7.81 5.39 -9.91
C LYS A 88 6.30 5.48 -9.76
N VAL A 89 5.87 6.03 -8.63
CA VAL A 89 4.48 6.40 -8.36
C VAL A 89 4.45 7.90 -8.12
N TYR A 90 3.48 8.57 -8.73
CA TYR A 90 3.34 10.02 -8.68
C TYR A 90 2.17 10.39 -7.79
N PHE A 91 2.42 11.21 -6.77
CA PHE A 91 1.37 11.86 -5.99
C PHE A 91 1.24 13.30 -6.49
N ASN A 92 0.04 13.67 -6.95
CA ASN A 92 -0.35 15.03 -7.30
C ASN A 92 0.73 15.82 -8.09
N THR A 93 1.13 15.32 -9.26
CA THR A 93 2.11 16.00 -10.11
C THR A 93 1.50 17.25 -10.71
N VAL A 94 2.00 18.41 -10.26
CA VAL A 94 1.64 19.77 -10.68
C VAL A 94 0.14 20.03 -10.72
N ASN A 95 -0.35 20.57 -9.61
CA ASN A 95 -1.56 21.38 -9.54
C ASN A 95 -1.63 22.30 -10.78
N SER A 96 -2.69 22.14 -11.60
CA SER A 96 -3.01 23.15 -12.60
C SER A 96 -3.16 24.51 -11.88
N PRO A 97 -2.82 25.65 -12.51
CA PRO A 97 -2.97 26.94 -11.87
C PRO A 97 -4.39 27.11 -11.33
N GLY A 98 -4.55 27.14 -10.00
CA GLY A 98 -5.84 27.21 -9.30
C GLY A 98 -6.14 26.06 -8.33
N ASP A 99 -5.33 25.00 -8.29
CA ASP A 99 -5.57 23.88 -7.38
C ASP A 99 -4.94 24.14 -5.98
N ILE A 100 -5.82 24.30 -4.98
CA ILE A 100 -5.51 24.73 -3.60
C ILE A 100 -5.17 23.58 -2.65
N SER A 101 -5.15 22.33 -3.13
CA SER A 101 -5.19 21.15 -2.26
C SER A 101 -3.93 20.89 -1.42
N ASN A 102 -2.80 21.58 -1.66
CA ASN A 102 -1.51 21.31 -1.00
C ASN A 102 -0.76 22.58 -0.52
N GLN A 103 -1.43 23.61 -0.01
CA GLN A 103 -0.75 24.81 0.54
C GLN A 103 -0.18 24.62 1.97
N THR A 104 0.48 23.49 2.26
CA THR A 104 1.18 23.31 3.54
C THR A 104 2.67 23.14 3.28
N SER A 105 3.40 24.26 3.20
CA SER A 105 4.85 24.27 3.38
C SER A 105 5.13 23.99 4.85
N LEU A 106 5.68 22.82 5.16
CA LEU A 106 6.34 22.56 6.43
C LEU A 106 7.81 22.88 6.24
N ASP A 107 8.21 24.10 6.58
CA ASP A 107 9.61 24.45 6.69
C ASP A 107 10.20 23.61 7.82
N MET A 108 11.08 22.66 7.49
CA MET A 108 11.84 21.92 8.49
C MET A 108 12.72 22.92 9.24
N VAL A 109 12.40 23.10 10.51
CA VAL A 109 13.18 23.87 11.49
C VAL A 109 14.64 23.44 11.41
N ALA A 110 15.51 24.38 11.02
CA ALA A 110 16.94 24.23 11.19
C ALA A 110 17.23 24.00 12.68
N THR A 111 17.76 22.83 12.98
CA THR A 111 18.24 22.47 14.32
C THR A 111 19.28 23.50 14.76
N ARG A 112 19.08 24.06 15.96
CA ARG A 112 20.07 24.89 16.65
C ARG A 112 21.27 24.07 17.09
#